data_AF-A0A5B2VIU1-F1
#
_entry.id   AF-A0A5B2VIU1-F1
#
_cell.length_a   1.000
_cell.length_b   1.000
_cell.length_c   1.000
_cell.angle_alpha   90.00
_cell.angle_beta   90.00
_cell.angle_gamma   90.00
#
_symmetry.space_group_name_H-M   'P 1'
#
loop_
_entity.id
_entity.type
_entity.pdbx_description
1 polymer ?
#
loop_
_entity_poly.entity_id
_entity_poly.type
_entity_poly.pdbx_seq_one_letter_code
_entity_poly.pdbx_strand_id
1 'polypeptide(L)'
;MAPYHLRLEAYDPAQSMNIAGFGLYQYSNAADYQRLLRERLQILEGVAAAHGKIPALTETGAEQIPQPTWWTETLLPVLKAHPVSYVLIWRNGRQDHYYAPYPGQASAEDFRRFYADKSTLFLSEIKSKK
;
A
#
# COMPACT_ATOMS: atom_id res chain seq x y z
N MET A 1 31.62 -27.20 -11.76
CA MET A 1 30.87 -26.17 -11.00
C MET A 1 30.58 -25.02 -11.96
N ALA A 2 29.32 -24.74 -12.28
CA ALA A 2 28.97 -23.62 -13.16
C ALA A 2 28.83 -22.34 -12.31
N PRO A 3 29.49 -21.22 -12.67
CA PRO A 3 29.35 -19.98 -11.93
C PRO A 3 27.99 -19.35 -12.24
N TYR A 4 27.18 -19.13 -11.20
CA TYR A 4 25.95 -18.36 -11.27
C TYR A 4 26.27 -16.87 -11.44
N HIS A 5 26.63 -16.45 -12.64
CA HIS A 5 26.59 -15.05 -13.02
C HIS A 5 25.17 -14.74 -13.51
N LEU A 6 24.32 -14.25 -12.62
CA LEU A 6 23.00 -13.74 -13.00
C LEU A 6 23.23 -12.55 -13.94
N ARG A 7 23.00 -12.76 -15.23
CA ARG A 7 23.28 -11.77 -16.27
C ARG A 7 22.07 -10.84 -16.38
N LEU A 8 22.15 -9.67 -15.73
CA LEU A 8 21.16 -8.57 -15.86
C LEU A 8 20.95 -8.14 -17.32
N GLU A 9 21.88 -8.50 -18.22
CA GLU A 9 21.81 -8.25 -19.67
C GLU A 9 20.65 -8.98 -20.38
N ALA A 10 20.08 -10.04 -19.77
CA ALA A 10 18.88 -10.73 -20.28
C ALA A 10 17.58 -10.27 -19.59
N TYR A 11 17.67 -9.37 -18.60
CA TYR A 11 16.52 -8.84 -17.89
C TYR A 11 15.93 -7.68 -18.69
N ASP A 12 14.84 -7.95 -19.41
CA ASP A 12 13.93 -6.92 -19.88
C ASP A 12 12.91 -6.66 -18.75
N PRO A 13 12.99 -5.54 -18.01
CA PRO A 13 12.06 -5.23 -16.93
C PRO A 13 10.61 -5.18 -17.44
N ALA A 14 10.40 -4.78 -18.70
CA ALA A 14 9.07 -4.71 -19.28
C ALA A 14 8.47 -6.09 -19.53
N GLN A 15 9.27 -7.14 -19.73
CA GLN A 15 8.79 -8.52 -19.90
C GLN A 15 8.81 -9.33 -18.61
N SER A 16 9.62 -8.93 -17.63
CA SER A 16 9.85 -9.71 -16.41
C SER A 16 9.02 -9.24 -15.22
N MET A 17 8.54 -7.98 -15.22
CA MET A 17 7.74 -7.43 -14.13
C MET A 17 6.25 -7.49 -14.43
N ASN A 18 5.47 -7.97 -13.46
CA ASN A 18 4.00 -8.02 -13.53
C ASN A 18 3.33 -6.87 -12.75
N ILE A 19 3.99 -6.37 -11.71
CA ILE A 19 3.46 -5.34 -10.81
C ILE A 19 4.26 -4.06 -11.03
N ALA A 20 3.54 -2.96 -11.23
CA ALA A 20 4.08 -1.61 -11.12
C ALA A 20 3.67 -1.06 -9.75
N GLY A 21 4.61 -0.53 -8.98
CA GLY A 21 4.27 0.00 -7.68
C GLY A 21 5.27 1.02 -7.15
N PHE A 22 4.86 1.73 -6.12
CA PHE A 22 5.70 2.69 -5.42
C PHE A 22 5.40 2.67 -3.91
N GLY A 23 6.35 3.21 -3.15
CA GLY A 23 6.18 3.53 -1.74
C GLY A 23 5.96 5.02 -1.51
N LEU A 24 5.06 5.37 -0.59
CA LEU A 24 4.88 6.75 -0.13
C LEU A 24 4.43 6.75 1.33
N TYR A 25 5.14 7.47 2.20
CA TYR A 25 4.82 7.59 3.62
C TYR A 25 4.33 9.00 3.95
N GLN A 26 3.50 9.11 4.98
CA GLN A 26 3.09 10.40 5.53
C GLN A 26 4.15 10.90 6.51
N TYR A 27 4.91 11.92 6.10
CA TYR A 27 5.86 12.63 6.96
C TYR A 27 5.35 14.01 7.41
N SER A 28 4.30 14.53 6.76
CA SER A 28 3.69 15.82 7.04
C SER A 28 2.20 15.66 7.38
N ASN A 29 1.38 16.67 7.10
CA ASN A 29 -0.06 16.61 7.35
C ASN A 29 -0.77 15.65 6.37
N ALA A 30 -1.96 15.21 6.77
CA ALA A 30 -2.76 14.26 6.00
C ALA A 30 -3.16 14.78 4.61
N ALA A 31 -3.43 16.09 4.47
CA ALA A 31 -3.87 16.68 3.20
C ALA A 31 -2.75 16.63 2.13
N ASP A 32 -1.52 16.94 2.52
CA ASP A 32 -0.35 16.84 1.64
C ASP A 32 -0.07 15.40 1.24
N TYR A 33 -0.13 14.47 2.20
CA TYR A 33 0.01 13.04 1.91
C TYR A 33 -1.06 12.56 0.94
N GLN A 34 -2.33 12.89 1.16
CA GLN A 34 -3.42 12.51 0.27
C GLN A 34 -3.27 13.10 -1.14
N ARG A 35 -2.83 14.36 -1.24
CA ARG A 35 -2.56 15.01 -2.53
C ARG A 35 -1.47 14.27 -3.29
N LEU A 36 -0.31 14.06 -2.66
CA LEU A 36 0.82 13.35 -3.28
C LEU A 36 0.47 11.90 -3.62
N LEU A 37 -0.32 11.23 -2.77
CA LEU A 37 -0.74 9.86 -3.01
C LEU A 37 -1.64 9.77 -4.26
N ARG A 38 -2.63 10.66 -4.39
CA ARG A 38 -3.49 10.74 -5.59
C ARG A 38 -2.68 11.01 -6.85
N GLU A 39 -1.81 12.00 -6.82
CA GLU A 39 -0.94 12.36 -7.96
C GLU A 39 -0.11 11.15 -8.41
N ARG A 40 0.51 10.43 -7.48
CA ARG A 40 1.36 9.27 -7.80
C ARG A 40 0.57 8.05 -8.26
N LEU A 41 -0.60 7.79 -7.67
CA LEU A 41 -1.48 6.69 -8.11
C LEU A 41 -2.00 6.94 -9.52
N GLN A 42 -2.39 8.17 -9.85
CA GLN A 42 -2.82 8.53 -11.20
C GLN A 42 -1.72 8.32 -12.25
N ILE A 43 -0.47 8.67 -11.93
CA ILE A 43 0.68 8.39 -12.80
C ILE A 43 0.89 6.87 -12.92
N LEU A 44 0.86 6.15 -11.80
CA LEU A 44 1.06 4.70 -11.76
C LEU A 44 0.02 3.97 -12.61
N GLU A 45 -1.25 4.38 -12.55
CA GLU A 45 -2.33 3.83 -13.36
C GLU A 45 -2.08 4.01 -14.85
N GLY A 46 -1.66 5.20 -15.28
CA GLY A 46 -1.32 5.46 -16.68
C GLY A 46 -0.19 4.56 -17.18
N VAL A 47 0.86 4.42 -16.37
CA VAL A 47 1.99 3.52 -16.67
C VAL A 47 1.53 2.05 -16.69
N ALA A 48 0.76 1.63 -15.69
CA ALA A 48 0.28 0.27 -15.59
C ALA A 48 -0.61 -0.11 -16.78
N ALA A 49 -1.54 0.77 -17.17
CA ALA A 49 -2.40 0.58 -18.34
C ALA A 49 -1.60 0.53 -19.65
N ALA A 50 -0.64 1.43 -19.84
CA ALA A 50 0.17 1.48 -21.06
C ALA A 50 1.06 0.25 -21.26
N HIS A 51 1.47 -0.40 -20.17
CA HIS A 51 2.41 -1.52 -20.20
C HIS A 51 1.78 -2.87 -19.79
N GLY A 52 0.45 -2.94 -19.61
CA GLY A 52 -0.25 -4.15 -19.20
C GLY A 52 0.22 -4.68 -17.83
N LYS A 53 0.48 -3.78 -16.88
CA LYS A 53 0.93 -4.10 -15.51
C LYS A 53 -0.19 -3.94 -14.51
N ILE A 54 -0.01 -4.54 -13.34
CA ILE A 54 -0.93 -4.44 -12.22
C ILE A 54 -0.41 -3.36 -11.25
N PRO A 55 -1.16 -2.30 -10.96
CA PRO A 55 -0.72 -1.26 -10.02
C PRO A 55 -0.82 -1.75 -8.57
N ALA A 56 0.14 -1.35 -7.72
CA ALA A 56 0.12 -1.60 -6.29
C ALA A 56 0.74 -0.45 -5.48
N LEU A 57 0.18 -0.16 -4.31
CA LEU A 57 0.82 0.71 -3.32
C LEU A 57 1.71 -0.18 -2.43
N THR A 58 2.94 -0.38 -2.86
CA THR A 58 3.82 -1.44 -2.31
C THR A 58 4.30 -1.14 -0.90
N GLU A 59 4.30 0.12 -0.49
CA GLU A 59 4.59 0.55 0.88
C GLU A 59 3.88 1.87 1.21
N THR A 60 3.26 1.96 2.39
CA THR A 60 2.75 3.22 2.93
C THR A 60 2.58 3.17 4.44
N GLY A 61 2.21 4.30 5.03
CA GLY A 61 1.90 4.41 6.45
C GLY A 61 2.18 5.81 7.01
N ALA A 62 1.67 6.03 8.22
CA ALA A 62 2.09 7.10 9.12
C ALA A 62 2.75 6.46 10.35
N GLU A 63 4.02 6.77 10.60
CA GLU A 63 4.75 6.21 11.75
C GLU A 63 4.05 6.61 13.05
N GLN A 64 3.84 5.63 13.93
CA GLN A 64 3.07 5.73 15.18
C GLN A 64 1.57 6.03 15.05
N ILE A 65 1.08 6.32 13.83
CA ILE A 65 -0.31 6.60 13.49
C ILE A 65 -0.90 7.70 14.41
N PRO A 66 -0.38 8.94 14.35
CA PRO A 66 -0.72 10.01 15.29
C PRO A 66 -2.18 10.47 15.17
N GLN A 67 -2.79 10.31 14.00
CA GLN A 67 -4.20 10.60 13.78
C GLN A 67 -5.06 9.37 14.10
N PRO A 68 -5.97 9.41 15.08
CA PRO A 68 -6.81 8.26 15.42
C PRO A 68 -7.72 7.77 14.28
N THR A 69 -8.08 8.66 13.35
CA THR A 69 -8.95 8.39 12.19
C THR A 69 -8.18 8.19 10.87
N TRP A 70 -6.88 7.92 10.95
CA TRP A 70 -6.01 7.88 9.78
C TRP A 70 -6.46 6.88 8.70
N TRP A 71 -6.97 5.72 9.08
CA TRP A 71 -7.34 4.68 8.13
C TRP A 71 -8.54 5.09 7.29
N THR A 72 -9.62 5.53 7.92
CA THR A 72 -10.88 5.82 7.20
C THR A 72 -10.95 7.23 6.63
N GLU A 73 -10.25 8.21 7.20
CA GLU A 73 -10.30 9.60 6.74
C GLU A 73 -9.10 9.98 5.86
N THR A 74 -7.95 9.32 6.03
CA THR A 74 -6.72 9.64 5.26
C THR A 74 -6.48 8.65 4.14
N LEU A 75 -6.28 7.37 4.46
CA LEU A 75 -5.86 6.36 3.49
C LEU A 75 -7.01 5.86 2.61
N LEU A 76 -8.11 5.39 3.21
CA LEU A 76 -9.22 4.73 2.51
C LEU A 76 -9.87 5.57 1.40
N PRO A 77 -10.12 6.89 1.57
CA PRO A 77 -10.78 7.68 0.54
C PRO A 77 -9.95 7.77 -0.75
N VAL A 78 -8.62 7.77 -0.61
CA VAL A 78 -7.73 7.74 -1.77
C VAL A 78 -7.77 6.36 -2.43
N LEU A 79 -7.63 5.28 -1.65
CA LEU A 79 -7.66 3.92 -2.20
C LEU A 79 -8.97 3.58 -2.93
N LYS A 80 -10.12 4.08 -2.46
CA LYS A 80 -11.41 3.88 -3.13
C LYS A 80 -11.50 4.49 -4.53
N ALA A 81 -10.67 5.48 -4.84
CA ALA A 81 -10.65 6.16 -6.13
C ALA A 81 -9.66 5.54 -7.14
N HIS A 82 -8.81 4.60 -6.71
CA HIS A 82 -7.67 4.10 -7.48
C HIS A 82 -7.65 2.56 -7.48
N PRO A 83 -7.60 1.88 -8.65
CA PRO A 83 -7.70 0.43 -8.74
C PRO A 83 -6.38 -0.29 -8.43
N VAL A 84 -5.83 -0.08 -7.24
CA VAL A 84 -4.63 -0.82 -6.78
C VAL A 84 -4.98 -2.27 -6.40
N SER A 85 -4.09 -3.20 -6.74
CA SER A 85 -4.25 -4.62 -6.42
C SER A 85 -4.06 -4.92 -4.93
N TYR A 86 -3.15 -4.19 -4.27
CA TYR A 86 -2.96 -4.23 -2.84
C TYR A 86 -2.33 -2.94 -2.33
N VAL A 87 -2.48 -2.72 -1.02
CA VAL A 87 -1.72 -1.75 -0.22
C VAL A 87 -0.99 -2.51 0.88
N LEU A 88 0.27 -2.18 1.11
CA LEU A 88 1.06 -2.78 2.19
C LEU A 88 1.54 -1.69 3.16
N ILE A 89 1.37 -1.99 4.45
CA ILE A 89 1.81 -1.16 5.56
C ILE A 89 3.11 -1.73 6.12
N TRP A 90 4.05 -0.85 6.49
CA TRP A 90 5.35 -1.29 7.01
C TRP A 90 5.27 -1.96 8.38
N ARG A 91 6.40 -2.53 8.82
CA ARG A 91 6.47 -3.37 10.02
C ARG A 91 6.06 -2.63 11.30
N ASN A 92 5.48 -3.38 12.23
CA ASN A 92 5.56 -3.06 13.65
C ASN A 92 6.80 -3.73 14.21
N GLY A 93 7.80 -2.99 14.69
CA GLY A 93 8.94 -3.66 15.30
C GLY A 93 9.62 -3.00 16.48
N ARG A 94 9.21 -1.79 16.88
CA ARG A 94 9.48 -1.26 18.23
C ARG A 94 8.28 -0.45 18.70
N GLN A 95 8.24 -0.12 19.99
CA GLN A 95 7.17 0.70 20.57
C GLN A 95 7.11 2.12 19.97
N ASP A 96 8.22 2.62 19.45
CA ASP A 96 8.35 3.92 18.78
C ASP A 96 8.30 3.81 17.25
N HIS A 97 8.30 2.60 16.69
CA HIS A 97 8.39 2.37 15.24
C HIS A 97 7.42 1.28 14.80
N TYR A 98 6.22 1.71 14.44
CA TYR A 98 5.10 0.89 13.98
C TYR A 98 4.21 1.67 13.01
N TYR A 99 3.52 0.94 12.13
CA TYR A 99 2.65 1.52 11.10
C TYR A 99 1.26 0.88 11.05
N ALA A 100 1.07 -0.27 11.69
CA ALA A 100 -0.24 -0.86 11.97
C ALA A 100 -0.58 -0.72 13.47
N PRO A 101 -1.85 -0.58 13.86
CA PRO A 101 -2.20 -0.47 15.27
C PRO A 101 -1.99 -1.80 16.01
N TYR A 102 -1.88 -1.69 17.33
CA TYR A 102 -1.94 -2.80 18.27
C TYR A 102 -3.12 -2.60 19.24
N PRO A 103 -3.55 -3.63 20.00
CA PRO A 103 -4.64 -3.47 20.97
C PRO A 103 -4.37 -2.31 21.95
N GLY A 104 -5.27 -1.33 21.98
CA GLY A 104 -5.16 -0.13 22.81
C GLY A 104 -4.49 1.08 22.13
N GLN A 105 -3.92 0.93 20.93
CA GLN A 105 -3.43 2.06 20.15
C GLN A 105 -4.59 2.94 19.67
N ALA A 106 -4.38 4.26 19.59
CA ALA A 106 -5.44 5.25 19.36
C ALA A 106 -6.27 5.04 18.06
N SER A 107 -5.66 4.50 17.00
CA SER A 107 -6.31 4.23 15.71
C SER A 107 -6.88 2.80 15.58
N ALA A 108 -6.79 1.97 16.63
CA ALA A 108 -7.20 0.56 16.54
C ALA A 108 -8.70 0.38 16.20
N GLU A 109 -9.56 1.27 16.69
CA GLU A 109 -10.99 1.25 16.35
C GLU A 109 -11.21 1.64 14.89
N ASP A 110 -10.55 2.69 14.44
CA ASP A 110 -10.62 3.15 13.04
C ASP A 110 -10.10 2.10 12.05
N PHE A 111 -9.04 1.38 12.42
CA PHE A 111 -8.55 0.25 11.63
C PHE A 111 -9.56 -0.90 11.53
N ARG A 112 -10.36 -1.15 12.58
CA ARG A 112 -11.46 -2.12 12.49
C ARG A 112 -12.53 -1.68 11.49
N ARG A 113 -12.81 -0.38 11.41
CA ARG A 113 -13.72 0.16 10.38
C ARG A 113 -13.13 0.02 8.98
N PHE A 114 -11.84 0.31 8.82
CA PHE A 114 -11.11 0.07 7.57
C PHE A 114 -11.19 -1.40 7.16
N TYR A 115 -10.91 -2.33 8.08
CA TYR A 115 -11.03 -3.78 7.86
C TYR A 115 -12.45 -4.23 7.49
N ALA A 116 -13.48 -3.60 8.06
CA ALA A 116 -14.87 -3.93 7.78
C ALA A 116 -15.42 -3.24 6.52
N ASP A 117 -14.67 -2.33 5.89
CA ASP A 117 -15.11 -1.65 4.68
C ASP A 117 -15.07 -2.60 3.48
N LYS A 118 -16.17 -2.62 2.72
CA LYS A 118 -16.36 -3.52 1.57
C LYS A 118 -15.34 -3.31 0.45
N SER A 119 -14.63 -2.19 0.42
CA SER A 119 -13.55 -1.96 -0.54
C SER A 119 -12.22 -2.56 -0.11
N THR A 120 -12.13 -3.13 1.09
CA THR A 120 -10.92 -3.84 1.56
C THR A 120 -11.15 -5.35 1.53
N LEU A 121 -10.04 -6.09 1.50
CA LEU A 121 -10.06 -7.55 1.53
C LEU A 121 -8.93 -8.05 2.41
N PHE A 122 -9.27 -8.80 3.45
CA PHE A 122 -8.32 -9.44 4.35
C PHE A 122 -8.40 -10.97 4.24
N LEU A 123 -7.42 -11.67 4.82
CA LEU A 123 -7.25 -13.11 4.65
C LEU A 123 -8.50 -13.95 5.02
N SER A 124 -9.25 -13.53 6.05
CA SER A 124 -10.51 -14.17 6.47
C SER A 124 -11.56 -14.23 5.36
N GLU A 125 -11.59 -13.22 4.49
CA GLU A 125 -12.56 -13.06 3.40
C GLU A 125 -12.09 -13.73 2.10
N ILE A 126 -10.79 -13.97 1.96
CA ILE A 126 -10.23 -14.72 0.82
C ILE A 126 -10.58 -16.20 0.95
N LYS A 127 -10.52 -16.75 2.17
CA LYS A 127 -10.77 -18.19 2.42
C LYS A 127 -12.22 -18.62 2.17
N SER A 128 -13.17 -17.69 2.14
CA SER A 128 -14.59 -17.97 1.85
C SER A 128 -14.93 -17.94 0.36
N LYS A 129 -14.04 -17.42 -0.50
CA LYS A 129 -14.18 -17.44 -1.96
C LYS A 129 -13.38 -18.62 -2.52
N LYS A 130 -14.02 -19.80 -2.58
CA LYS A 130 -13.56 -20.95 -3.37
C LYS A 130 -14.25 -20.96 -4.72
#